data_AF-A0A6P8HQC1-F1
#
_entry.id   AF-A0A6P8HQC1-F1
#
_cell.length_a   1.000
_cell.length_b   1.000
_cell.length_c   1.000
_cell.angle_alpha   90.00
_cell.angle_beta   90.00
_cell.angle_gamma   90.00
#
_symmetry.space_group_name_H-M   'P 1'
#
loop_
_entity.id
_entity.type
_entity.pdbx_description
1 polymer ?
#
loop_
_entity_poly.entity_id
_entity_poly.type
_entity_poly.pdbx_seq_one_letter_code
_entity_poly.pdbx_strand_id
1 'polypeptide(L)'
;MASKQLPYGPDPLQEARKHMAELAKRPPISPEKCGGLIRDPAIERFGWIRENSDQFFRFKPRTVFYSVMVALVVPGALYFGLKKMQRDADIKAGRPPRDFL
;
A
#
# COMPACT_ATOMS: atom_id res chain seq x y z
N MET A 1 -22.27 -3.12 -42.51
CA MET A 1 -21.02 -3.71 -41.98
C MET A 1 -21.39 -4.65 -40.85
N ALA A 2 -21.16 -5.96 -41.00
CA ALA A 2 -21.61 -6.98 -40.06
C ALA A 2 -20.76 -6.95 -38.77
N SER A 3 -21.43 -6.88 -37.62
CA SER A 3 -20.79 -6.98 -36.30
C SER A 3 -20.30 -8.41 -36.06
N LYS A 4 -18.99 -8.61 -35.95
CA LYS A 4 -18.41 -9.89 -35.50
C LYS A 4 -18.73 -10.07 -34.00
N GLN A 5 -19.63 -10.98 -33.66
CA GLN A 5 -19.83 -11.40 -32.27
C GLN A 5 -18.58 -12.13 -31.78
N LEU A 6 -17.97 -11.60 -30.72
CA LEU A 6 -16.84 -12.23 -30.05
C LEU A 6 -17.35 -13.38 -29.15
N PRO A 7 -16.58 -14.47 -28.96
CA PRO A 7 -17.02 -15.64 -28.20
C PRO A 7 -17.20 -15.37 -26.69
N TYR A 8 -16.78 -14.21 -26.19
CA TYR A 8 -16.95 -13.78 -24.80
C TYR A 8 -17.60 -12.39 -24.75
N GLY A 9 -18.91 -12.37 -24.53
CA GLY A 9 -19.67 -11.16 -24.15
C GLY A 9 -19.92 -10.12 -25.26
N PRO A 10 -20.72 -9.09 -24.95
CA PRO A 10 -20.96 -7.96 -25.85
C PRO A 10 -19.67 -7.18 -26.13
N ASP A 11 -19.58 -6.62 -27.34
CA ASP A 11 -18.41 -5.88 -27.80
C ASP A 11 -18.20 -4.60 -26.94
N PRO A 12 -17.10 -4.50 -26.17
CA PRO A 12 -16.92 -3.44 -25.18
C PRO A 12 -16.90 -2.04 -25.81
N LEU A 13 -16.47 -1.94 -27.07
CA LEU A 13 -16.48 -0.67 -27.81
C LEU A 13 -17.89 -0.21 -28.14
N GLN A 14 -18.80 -1.14 -28.43
CA GLN A 14 -20.20 -0.80 -28.73
C GLN A 14 -20.95 -0.42 -27.46
N GLU A 15 -20.69 -1.10 -26.35
CA GLU A 15 -21.27 -0.72 -25.05
C GLU A 15 -20.78 0.64 -24.58
N ALA A 16 -19.48 0.91 -24.68
CA ALA A 16 -18.92 2.23 -24.36
C ALA A 16 -19.57 3.33 -25.21
N ARG A 17 -19.77 3.11 -26.52
CA ARG A 17 -20.43 4.08 -27.41
C ARG A 17 -21.90 4.30 -27.05
N LYS A 18 -22.63 3.25 -26.71
CA LYS A 18 -24.03 3.35 -26.26
C LYS A 18 -24.13 4.13 -24.94
N HIS A 19 -23.25 3.85 -23.98
CA HIS A 19 -23.20 4.54 -22.70
C HIS A 19 -22.85 6.03 -22.87
N MET A 20 -21.88 6.36 -23.74
CA MET A 20 -21.56 7.75 -24.07
C MET A 20 -22.71 8.49 -24.75
N ALA A 21 -23.43 7.84 -25.67
CA ALA A 21 -24.61 8.42 -26.32
C ALA A 21 -25.77 8.64 -25.33
N GLU A 22 -25.88 7.82 -24.29
CA GLU A 22 -26.85 8.00 -23.20
C GLU A 22 -26.46 9.18 -22.30
N LEU A 23 -25.17 9.27 -21.92
CA LEU A 23 -24.65 10.39 -21.12
C LEU A 23 -24.82 11.73 -21.85
N ALA A 24 -24.65 11.76 -23.18
CA ALA A 24 -24.82 12.96 -24.00
C ALA A 24 -26.25 13.51 -24.03
N LYS A 25 -27.26 12.68 -23.72
CA LYS A 25 -28.67 13.13 -23.61
C LYS A 25 -28.99 13.78 -22.27
N ARG A 26 -28.13 13.63 -21.26
CA ARG A 26 -28.35 14.18 -19.92
C ARG A 26 -27.94 15.66 -19.89
N PRO A 27 -28.70 16.53 -19.20
CA PRO A 27 -28.33 17.94 -19.09
C PRO A 27 -26.96 18.07 -18.39
N PRO A 28 -26.15 19.08 -18.76
CA PRO A 28 -24.84 19.29 -18.15
C PRO A 28 -24.99 19.52 -16.63
N ILE A 29 -24.45 18.62 -15.83
CA ILE A 29 -24.41 18.72 -14.38
C ILE A 29 -23.32 19.73 -14.01
N SER A 30 -23.61 20.67 -13.10
CA SER A 30 -22.61 21.64 -12.65
C SER A 30 -21.41 20.90 -11.99
N PRO A 31 -20.15 21.33 -12.23
CA PRO A 31 -18.97 20.62 -11.72
C PRO A 31 -19.00 20.38 -10.20
N GLU A 32 -19.61 21.29 -9.45
CA GLU A 32 -19.82 21.20 -8.00
C GLU A 32 -20.72 20.03 -7.59
N LYS A 33 -21.66 19.62 -8.44
CA LYS A 33 -22.52 18.44 -8.24
C LYS A 33 -21.86 17.14 -8.72
N CYS A 34 -20.75 17.23 -9.45
CA CYS A 34 -19.93 16.09 -9.85
C CYS A 34 -18.92 15.67 -8.77
N GLY A 35 -18.75 16.47 -7.71
CA GLY A 35 -17.91 16.19 -6.55
C GLY A 35 -18.58 15.30 -5.50
N GLY A 36 -19.06 14.12 -5.90
CA GLY A 36 -19.52 13.10 -4.96
C GLY A 36 -18.37 12.16 -4.60
N LEU A 37 -18.16 11.90 -3.30
CA LEU A 37 -17.32 10.76 -2.91
C LEU A 37 -18.09 9.49 -3.29
N ILE A 38 -17.66 8.81 -4.35
CA ILE A 38 -18.18 7.48 -4.69
C ILE A 38 -17.69 6.54 -3.58
N ARG A 39 -18.57 6.28 -2.62
CA ARG A 39 -18.33 5.34 -1.53
C ARG A 39 -18.41 3.93 -2.10
N ASP A 40 -17.26 3.37 -2.40
CA ASP A 40 -17.15 1.96 -2.73
C ASP A 40 -17.22 1.15 -1.41
N PRO A 41 -18.22 0.28 -1.22
CA PRO A 41 -18.35 -0.52 -0.02
C PRO A 41 -17.16 -1.46 0.21
N ALA A 42 -16.44 -1.86 -0.85
CA ALA A 42 -15.22 -2.65 -0.71
C ALA A 42 -14.07 -1.83 -0.12
N ILE A 43 -13.92 -0.56 -0.53
CA ILE A 43 -12.90 0.34 0.00
C ILE A 43 -13.17 0.65 1.48
N GLU A 44 -14.43 0.93 1.83
CA GLU A 44 -14.82 1.19 3.22
C GLU A 44 -14.58 -0.02 4.13
N ARG A 45 -14.94 -1.23 3.68
CA ARG A 45 -14.66 -2.48 4.41
C ARG A 45 -13.16 -2.72 4.58
N PHE A 46 -12.37 -2.47 3.54
CA PHE A 46 -10.92 -2.63 3.62
C PHE A 46 -10.30 -1.63 4.61
N GLY A 47 -10.76 -0.37 4.60
CA GLY A 47 -10.39 0.63 5.60
C GLY A 47 -10.69 0.16 7.02
N TRP A 48 -11.93 -0.29 7.26
CA TRP A 48 -12.36 -0.80 8.56
C TRP A 48 -11.49 -1.98 9.06
N ILE A 49 -11.13 -2.93 8.19
CA ILE A 49 -10.27 -4.07 8.55
C ILE A 49 -8.88 -3.60 9.01
N ARG A 50 -8.31 -2.58 8.36
CA ARG A 50 -7.00 -2.06 8.74
C ARG A 50 -7.03 -1.36 10.09
N GLU A 51 -8.07 -0.57 10.32
CA GLU A 51 -8.26 0.19 11.55
C GLU A 51 -8.53 -0.71 12.76
N ASN A 52 -9.16 -1.89 12.56
CA ASN A 52 -9.50 -2.85 13.63
C ASN A 52 -8.62 -4.11 13.60
N SER A 53 -7.43 -4.01 13.00
CA SER A 53 -6.55 -5.17 12.80
C SER A 53 -5.97 -5.74 14.11
N ASP A 54 -5.91 -4.93 15.16
CA ASP A 54 -5.44 -5.27 16.49
C ASP A 54 -6.39 -6.23 17.22
N GLN A 55 -7.71 -5.99 17.15
CA GLN A 55 -8.74 -6.79 17.84
C GLN A 55 -8.74 -8.25 17.40
N PHE A 56 -8.39 -8.52 16.14
CA PHE A 56 -8.39 -9.85 15.55
C PHE A 56 -6.99 -10.47 15.43
N PHE A 57 -5.95 -9.76 15.89
CA PHE A 57 -4.59 -10.25 15.82
C PHE A 57 -4.39 -11.44 16.78
N ARG A 58 -3.65 -12.46 16.30
CA ARG A 58 -3.24 -13.60 17.13
C ARG A 58 -1.76 -13.85 16.95
N PHE A 59 -1.08 -14.08 18.07
CA PHE A 59 0.32 -14.49 18.06
C PHE A 59 0.44 -15.91 17.48
N LYS A 60 0.90 -15.97 16.23
CA LYS A 60 1.30 -17.21 15.56
C LYS A 60 2.82 -17.27 15.53
N PRO A 61 3.44 -18.47 15.47
CA PRO A 61 4.90 -18.58 15.43
C PRO A 61 5.55 -17.70 14.35
N ARG A 62 4.91 -17.60 13.18
CA ARG A 62 5.35 -16.74 12.09
C ARG A 62 5.32 -15.23 12.43
N THR A 63 4.25 -14.76 13.08
CA THR A 63 4.15 -13.33 13.44
C THR A 63 5.10 -12.98 14.57
N VAL A 64 5.26 -13.87 15.55
CA VAL A 64 6.25 -13.72 16.64
C VAL A 64 7.65 -13.61 16.05
N PHE A 65 8.03 -14.50 15.13
CA PHE A 65 9.32 -14.44 14.45
C PHE A 65 9.55 -13.08 13.77
N TYR A 66 8.58 -12.60 12.99
CA TYR A 66 8.70 -11.29 12.33
C TYR A 66 8.79 -10.14 13.32
N SER A 67 8.00 -10.16 14.41
CA SER A 67 8.08 -9.15 15.47
C SER A 67 9.46 -9.11 16.11
N VAL A 68 10.06 -10.27 16.44
CA VAL A 68 11.40 -10.34 17.03
C VAL A 68 12.46 -9.85 16.03
N MET A 69 12.36 -10.26 14.77
CA MET A 69 13.31 -9.85 13.74
C MET A 69 13.29 -8.33 13.52
N VAL A 70 12.10 -7.74 13.39
CA VAL A 70 11.96 -6.31 13.10
C VAL A 70 12.21 -5.44 14.33
N ALA A 71 11.79 -5.85 15.53
CA ALA A 71 11.92 -5.03 16.73
C ALA A 71 13.30 -5.15 17.40
N LEU A 72 13.97 -6.30 17.30
CA LEU A 72 15.21 -6.56 18.04
C LEU A 72 16.39 -6.84 17.12
N VAL A 73 16.26 -7.83 16.23
CA VAL A 73 17.41 -8.34 15.47
C VAL A 73 17.91 -7.31 14.46
N VAL A 74 17.02 -6.72 13.65
CA VAL A 74 17.40 -5.74 12.63
C VAL A 74 17.94 -4.45 13.27
N PRO A 75 17.26 -3.80 14.24
CA PRO A 75 17.80 -2.62 14.90
C PRO A 75 19.09 -2.92 15.66
N GLY A 76 19.17 -4.07 16.33
CA GLY A 76 20.38 -4.51 17.03
C GLY A 76 21.57 -4.67 16.08
N ALA A 77 21.39 -5.42 14.99
CA ALA A 77 22.43 -5.63 14.00
C ALA A 77 22.90 -4.31 13.36
N LEU A 78 21.97 -3.40 13.04
CA LEU A 78 22.29 -2.07 12.52
C LEU A 78 23.09 -1.25 13.54
N TYR A 79 22.63 -1.20 14.79
CA TYR A 79 23.31 -0.46 15.86
C TYR A 79 24.74 -0.96 16.08
N PHE A 80 24.92 -2.28 16.24
CA PHE A 80 26.23 -2.89 16.42
C PHE A 80 27.13 -2.71 15.19
N GLY A 81 26.58 -2.86 13.99
CA GLY A 81 27.33 -2.65 12.74
C GLY A 81 27.84 -1.22 12.60
N LEU A 82 26.97 -0.23 12.81
CA LEU A 82 27.34 1.18 12.75
C LEU A 82 28.39 1.54 13.80
N LYS A 83 28.24 1.05 15.04
CA LYS A 83 29.23 1.26 16.11
C LYS A 83 30.57 0.63 15.80
N LYS A 84 30.57 -0.58 15.24
CA LYS A 84 31.81 -1.25 14.81
C LYS A 84 32.51 -0.43 13.72
N MET A 85 31.79 0.03 12.71
CA MET A 85 32.34 0.88 11.65
C MET A 85 32.94 2.18 12.18
N GLN A 86 32.27 2.83 13.15
CA GLN A 86 32.80 4.03 13.81
C GLN A 86 34.09 3.73 14.57
N ARG A 87 34.11 2.65 15.35
CA ARG A 87 35.29 2.24 16.12
C ARG A 87 36.48 1.91 15.21
N ASP A 88 36.26 1.17 14.14
CA ASP A 88 37.31 0.82 13.18
C ASP A 88 37.87 2.09 12.49
N ALA A 89 37.02 3.07 12.20
CA ALA A 89 37.42 4.37 11.65
C ALA A 89 38.24 5.21 12.65
N ASP A 90 37.84 5.25 13.92
CA ASP A 90 38.57 5.97 14.98
C ASP A 90 39.95 5.34 15.23
N ILE A 91 40.04 4.01 15.29
CA ILE A 91 41.31 3.27 15.43
C ILE A 91 42.23 3.61 14.25
N LYS A 92 41.71 3.60 13.02
CA LYS A 92 42.48 3.95 11.82
C LYS A 92 42.96 5.42 11.84
N ALA A 93 42.18 6.32 12.44
CA ALA A 93 42.53 7.72 12.61
C ALA A 93 43.44 8.00 13.83
N GLY A 94 43.81 6.98 14.60
CA GLY A 94 44.61 7.14 15.83
C GLY A 94 43.86 7.87 16.95
N ARG A 95 42.53 7.94 16.89
CA ARG A 95 41.68 8.54 17.92
C ARG A 95 41.29 7.46 18.94
N PRO A 96 41.14 7.79 20.22
CA PRO A 96 40.60 6.84 21.18
C PRO A 96 39.18 6.43 20.75
N PRO A 97 38.82 5.14 20.78
CA PRO A 97 37.49 4.68 20.45
C PRO A 97 36.45 5.45 21.27
N ARG A 98 35.47 6.04 20.58
CA ARG A 98 34.32 6.66 21.23
C ARG A 98 33.37 5.58 21.72
N ASP A 99 33.74 4.92 22.80
CA ASP A 99 32.90 3.95 23.50
C ASP A 99 31.80 4.72 24.24
N PHE A 100 30.79 5.20 23.51
CA PHE A 100 29.59 5.76 24.12
C PHE A 100 28.57 4.65 24.37
N LEU A 101 28.65 4.11 25.58
CA LEU A 101 27.51 4.01 26.51
C LEU A 101 27.64 5.15 27.52
#